data_AF-A0A8B9QTN2-F1
#
_entry.id   AF-A0A8B9QTN2-F1
#
_cell.length_a   1.000
_cell.length_b   1.000
_cell.length_c   1.000
_cell.angle_alpha   90.00
_cell.angle_beta   90.00
_cell.angle_gamma   90.00
#
_symmetry.space_group_name_H-M   'P 1'
#
loop_
_entity.id
_entity.type
_entity.pdbx_description
1 polymer ?
#
loop_
_entity_poly.entity_id
_entity_poly.type
_entity_poly.pdbx_seq_one_letter_code
_entity_poly.pdbx_strand_id
1 'polypeptide(L)'
;MRYDRNEVGHLGQEQRANELENVVKNIKSKICQLEDETIAKVCQQQNQVKELQKDQQVSQSKYQQQQEKLQEQEEIIARLQKELCKAGMEEQQRVATQTKMFCRFCKRAPKSLLDQQFLCLIDYYESQINQMKKELRQYKKDEDHVQREVKSKEEFLNLDATPNYRALLMSFQNQLLEAKARNEQLVLENANLKKDLETRPTAQELKLYKQRVKKLEKILKKTIQSSGSGIREGTEEKKEPENTAGADQLQAVSQQYLQVLSNIDSIIRSPRAPPLIYRRSKGPVQNYVKENGQECGFEHLPLTIEMWADQLMALKDLHRSLRKLTLELVPWHTTDPQENRESIRVQDLQFIVDTVLEEIENKEKNSQTPSLPTLYAIISHFQKLFDVNSLNGIYPRMNEVYTKLGELTNAMRNLHELLELDSSVPPTVVVDTVGKLCDIINENVNEQVQQLLGTQDIHSIINKLEEHECFFPPFQALIQDLLRLLEISNLDDILPTVQNLKLAAS
;
A
#
# COMPACT_ATOMS: atom_id res chain seq x y z
N MET A 1 49.19 -67.72 -68.97
CA MET A 1 50.08 -66.52 -68.93
C MET A 1 49.42 -65.20 -69.32
N ARG A 2 48.59 -65.08 -70.39
CA ARG A 2 47.76 -63.86 -70.62
C ARG A 2 46.28 -63.98 -70.21
N TYR A 3 45.75 -65.19 -70.02
CA TYR A 3 44.36 -65.39 -69.57
C TYR A 3 44.19 -65.20 -68.06
N ASP A 4 45.05 -65.82 -67.23
CA ASP A 4 44.98 -65.77 -65.75
C ASP A 4 44.96 -64.36 -65.17
N ARG A 5 45.61 -63.40 -65.85
CA ARG A 5 45.73 -62.01 -65.38
C ARG A 5 44.45 -61.19 -65.56
N ASN A 6 43.55 -61.63 -66.43
CA ASN A 6 42.24 -60.99 -66.63
C ASN A 6 41.19 -61.55 -65.66
N GLU A 7 41.22 -62.84 -65.36
CA GLU A 7 40.27 -63.47 -64.41
C GLU A 7 40.45 -62.95 -62.98
N VAL A 8 41.70 -62.81 -62.51
CA VAL A 8 41.99 -62.20 -61.19
C VAL A 8 41.53 -60.72 -61.14
N GLY A 9 41.60 -60.01 -62.27
CA GLY A 9 41.07 -58.65 -62.41
C GLY A 9 39.54 -58.60 -62.30
N HIS A 10 38.84 -59.52 -62.96
CA HIS A 10 37.38 -59.64 -62.91
C HIS A 10 36.87 -60.03 -61.51
N LEU A 11 37.47 -61.05 -60.88
CA LEU A 11 37.04 -61.51 -59.55
C LEU A 11 37.16 -60.39 -58.50
N GLY A 12 38.25 -59.60 -58.58
CA GLY A 12 38.46 -58.43 -57.73
C GLY A 12 37.63 -57.20 -58.10
N GLN A 13 36.93 -57.19 -59.24
CA GLN A 13 35.91 -56.18 -59.56
C GLN A 13 34.53 -56.65 -59.08
N GLU A 14 34.21 -57.94 -59.23
CA GLU A 14 32.97 -58.56 -58.76
C GLU A 14 32.83 -58.51 -57.24
N GLN A 15 33.89 -58.80 -56.49
CA GLN A 15 33.90 -58.63 -55.02
C GLN A 15 33.59 -57.18 -54.61
N ARG A 16 34.21 -56.19 -55.25
CA ARG A 16 33.93 -54.76 -54.99
C ARG A 16 32.52 -54.36 -55.40
N ALA A 17 31.95 -54.94 -56.46
CA ALA A 17 30.55 -54.72 -56.84
C ALA A 17 29.59 -55.28 -55.79
N ASN A 18 29.84 -56.49 -55.28
CA ASN A 18 29.05 -57.13 -54.22
C ASN A 18 29.15 -56.38 -52.88
N GLU A 19 30.33 -55.83 -52.53
CA GLU A 19 30.51 -54.94 -51.37
C GLU A 19 29.70 -53.65 -51.53
N LEU A 20 29.78 -53.01 -52.70
CA LEU A 20 28.99 -51.81 -53.02
C LEU A 20 27.48 -52.09 -52.99
N GLU A 21 27.01 -53.23 -53.51
CA GLU A 21 25.60 -53.61 -53.46
C GLU A 21 25.12 -53.80 -52.01
N ASN A 22 25.91 -54.48 -51.17
CA ASN A 22 25.61 -54.62 -49.74
C ASN A 22 25.57 -53.27 -49.01
N VAL A 23 26.49 -52.35 -49.32
CA VAL A 23 26.47 -50.98 -48.79
C VAL A 23 25.23 -50.22 -49.25
N VAL A 24 24.86 -50.28 -50.55
CA VAL A 24 23.65 -49.65 -51.08
C VAL A 24 22.39 -50.24 -50.44
N LYS A 25 22.33 -51.56 -50.22
CA LYS A 25 21.22 -52.24 -49.55
C LYS A 25 21.08 -51.82 -48.08
N ASN A 26 22.19 -51.65 -47.37
CA ASN A 26 22.23 -51.15 -45.99
C ASN A 26 21.86 -49.65 -45.90
N ILE A 27 22.30 -48.84 -46.86
CA ILE A 27 21.89 -47.43 -46.95
C ILE A 27 20.39 -47.34 -47.24
N LYS A 28 19.86 -48.14 -48.18
CA LYS A 28 18.44 -48.17 -48.51
C LYS A 28 17.58 -48.62 -47.32
N SER A 29 17.97 -49.68 -46.60
CA SER A 29 17.23 -50.10 -45.40
C SER A 29 17.30 -49.05 -44.29
N LYS A 30 18.43 -48.34 -44.13
CA LYS A 30 18.52 -47.25 -43.14
C LYS A 30 17.71 -46.02 -43.55
N ILE A 31 17.62 -45.68 -44.84
CA ILE A 31 16.73 -44.64 -45.35
C ILE A 31 15.28 -44.99 -45.03
N CYS A 32 14.81 -46.19 -45.40
CA CYS A 32 13.43 -46.61 -45.10
C CYS A 32 13.11 -46.58 -43.59
N GLN A 33 14.04 -47.03 -42.72
CA GLN A 33 13.86 -46.91 -41.27
C GLN A 33 13.73 -45.46 -40.80
N LEU A 34 14.53 -44.54 -41.34
CA LEU A 34 14.47 -43.11 -40.99
C LEU A 34 13.20 -42.44 -41.54
N GLU A 35 12.72 -42.86 -42.71
CA GLU A 35 11.44 -42.45 -43.28
C GLU A 35 10.27 -42.93 -42.40
N ASP A 36 10.23 -44.22 -42.05
CA ASP A 36 9.21 -44.81 -41.17
C ASP A 36 9.20 -44.16 -39.78
N GLU A 37 10.38 -43.96 -39.17
CA GLU A 37 10.51 -43.22 -37.90
C GLU A 37 9.98 -41.77 -38.01
N THR A 38 10.21 -41.11 -39.14
CA THR A 38 9.77 -39.73 -39.38
C THR A 38 8.25 -39.68 -39.58
N ILE A 39 7.69 -40.60 -40.36
CA ILE A 39 6.25 -40.76 -40.55
C ILE A 39 5.56 -41.06 -39.21
N ALA A 40 6.11 -41.96 -38.40
CA ALA A 40 5.57 -42.27 -37.08
C ALA A 40 5.55 -41.04 -36.14
N LYS A 41 6.65 -40.26 -36.11
CA LYS A 41 6.74 -39.00 -35.35
C LYS A 41 5.71 -37.96 -35.83
N VAL A 42 5.56 -37.79 -37.14
CA VAL A 42 4.55 -36.88 -37.74
C VAL A 42 3.13 -37.33 -37.42
N CYS A 43 2.82 -38.63 -37.51
CA CYS A 43 1.52 -39.17 -37.12
C CYS A 43 1.22 -38.95 -35.62
N GLN A 44 2.22 -39.13 -34.74
CA GLN A 44 2.08 -38.86 -33.31
C GLN A 44 1.79 -37.38 -33.03
N GLN A 45 2.56 -36.47 -33.63
CA GLN A 45 2.33 -35.02 -33.53
C GLN A 45 0.96 -34.61 -34.07
N GLN A 46 0.54 -35.16 -35.22
CA GLN A 46 -0.76 -34.89 -35.81
C GLN A 46 -1.93 -35.35 -34.92
N ASN A 47 -1.76 -36.44 -34.17
CA ASN A 47 -2.75 -36.89 -33.20
C ASN A 47 -2.77 -35.99 -31.95
N GLN A 48 -1.60 -35.57 -31.44
CA GLN A 48 -1.52 -34.60 -30.33
C GLN A 48 -2.21 -33.27 -30.69
N VAL A 49 -1.97 -32.74 -31.89
CA VAL A 49 -2.65 -31.52 -32.38
C VAL A 49 -4.17 -31.70 -32.48
N LYS A 50 -4.65 -32.88 -32.89
CA LYS A 50 -6.10 -33.18 -32.95
C LYS A 50 -6.75 -33.23 -31.56
N GLU A 51 -6.09 -33.82 -30.57
CA GLU A 51 -6.62 -33.81 -29.20
C GLU A 51 -6.60 -32.39 -28.59
N LEU A 52 -5.52 -31.63 -28.79
CA LEU A 52 -5.47 -30.22 -28.36
C LEU A 52 -6.57 -29.35 -29.02
N GLN A 53 -6.90 -29.60 -30.29
CA GLN A 53 -8.02 -28.93 -30.97
C GLN A 53 -9.39 -29.28 -30.35
N LYS A 54 -9.61 -30.55 -29.96
CA LYS A 54 -10.83 -30.95 -29.22
C LYS A 54 -10.90 -30.29 -27.85
N ASP A 55 -9.80 -30.30 -27.09
CA ASP A 55 -9.74 -29.68 -25.76
C ASP A 55 -9.97 -28.17 -25.84
N GLN A 56 -9.43 -27.50 -26.87
CA GLN A 56 -9.71 -26.10 -27.17
C GLN A 56 -11.21 -25.88 -27.43
N GLN A 57 -11.84 -26.70 -28.28
CA GLN A 57 -13.27 -26.59 -28.59
C GLN A 57 -14.16 -26.82 -27.35
N VAL A 58 -13.87 -27.85 -26.56
CA VAL A 58 -14.58 -28.14 -25.30
C VAL A 58 -14.43 -26.99 -24.30
N SER A 59 -13.24 -26.40 -24.20
CA SER A 59 -12.97 -25.25 -23.33
C SER A 59 -13.72 -24.00 -23.81
N GLN A 60 -13.79 -23.77 -25.13
CA GLN A 60 -14.54 -22.68 -25.73
C GLN A 60 -16.04 -22.80 -25.46
N SER A 61 -16.63 -23.98 -25.62
CA SER A 61 -18.05 -24.22 -25.30
C SER A 61 -18.35 -24.05 -23.81
N LYS A 62 -17.44 -24.47 -22.91
CA LYS A 62 -17.57 -24.22 -21.47
C LYS A 62 -17.54 -22.72 -21.14
N TYR A 63 -16.64 -21.96 -21.77
CA TYR A 63 -16.56 -20.51 -21.60
C TYR A 63 -17.86 -19.81 -22.06
N GLN A 64 -18.39 -20.17 -23.23
CA GLN A 64 -19.67 -19.65 -23.73
C GLN A 64 -20.81 -19.94 -22.75
N GLN A 65 -20.93 -21.18 -22.26
CA GLN A 65 -21.96 -21.57 -21.29
C GLN A 65 -21.82 -20.81 -19.94
N GLN A 66 -20.60 -20.50 -19.52
CA GLN A 66 -20.37 -19.67 -18.32
C GLN A 66 -20.76 -18.21 -18.56
N GLN A 67 -20.49 -17.67 -19.75
CA GLN A 67 -20.88 -16.32 -20.14
C GLN A 67 -22.41 -16.14 -20.21
N GLU A 68 -23.13 -17.11 -20.77
CA GLU A 68 -24.61 -17.12 -20.78
C GLU A 68 -25.19 -17.14 -19.36
N LYS A 69 -24.65 -17.98 -18.47
CA LYS A 69 -25.09 -18.03 -17.06
C LYS A 69 -24.82 -16.74 -16.30
N LEU A 70 -23.71 -16.05 -16.61
CA LEU A 70 -23.39 -14.77 -16.00
C LEU A 70 -24.39 -13.69 -16.44
N GLN A 71 -24.75 -13.65 -17.73
CA GLN A 71 -25.79 -12.76 -18.25
C GLN A 71 -27.17 -13.03 -17.61
N GLU A 72 -27.56 -14.30 -17.47
CA GLU A 72 -28.81 -14.68 -16.79
C GLU A 72 -28.81 -14.20 -15.31
N GLN A 73 -27.68 -14.32 -14.62
CA GLN A 73 -27.52 -13.81 -13.25
C GLN A 73 -27.60 -12.28 -13.19
N GLU A 74 -26.99 -11.56 -14.11
CA GLU A 74 -27.09 -10.09 -14.21
C GLU A 74 -28.55 -9.64 -14.43
N GLU A 75 -29.31 -10.33 -15.29
CA GLU A 75 -30.75 -10.06 -15.49
C GLU A 75 -31.59 -10.37 -14.24
N ILE A 76 -31.28 -11.45 -13.51
CA ILE A 76 -31.93 -11.75 -12.23
C ILE A 76 -31.64 -10.65 -11.20
N ILE A 77 -30.38 -10.22 -11.07
CA ILE A 77 -29.98 -9.15 -10.15
C ILE A 77 -30.68 -7.83 -10.51
N ALA A 78 -30.71 -7.44 -11.79
CA ALA A 78 -31.40 -6.23 -12.23
C ALA A 78 -32.91 -6.27 -11.94
N ARG A 79 -33.57 -7.41 -12.13
CA ARG A 79 -34.99 -7.61 -11.76
C ARG A 79 -35.20 -7.50 -10.25
N LEU A 80 -34.37 -8.16 -9.44
CA LEU A 80 -34.46 -8.11 -7.98
C LEU A 80 -34.19 -6.70 -7.42
N GLN A 81 -33.21 -5.98 -7.95
CA GLN A 81 -32.94 -4.58 -7.59
C GLN A 81 -34.16 -3.68 -7.88
N LYS A 82 -34.82 -3.88 -9.03
CA LYS A 82 -36.04 -3.12 -9.39
C LYS A 82 -37.20 -3.40 -8.42
N GLU A 83 -37.45 -4.66 -8.07
CA GLU A 83 -38.49 -5.01 -7.10
C GLU A 83 -38.16 -4.51 -5.68
N LEU A 84 -36.88 -4.55 -5.27
CA LEU A 84 -36.44 -4.03 -3.96
C LEU A 84 -36.64 -2.50 -3.89
N CYS A 85 -36.27 -1.75 -4.94
CA CYS A 85 -36.55 -0.32 -5.03
C CYS A 85 -38.06 -0.02 -4.95
N LYS A 86 -38.89 -0.79 -5.67
CA LYS A 86 -40.35 -0.64 -5.64
C LYS A 86 -40.92 -0.90 -4.24
N ALA A 87 -40.53 -2.02 -3.61
CA ALA A 87 -40.94 -2.35 -2.24
C ALA A 87 -40.47 -1.30 -1.22
N GLY A 88 -39.28 -0.75 -1.39
CA GLY A 88 -38.76 0.35 -0.56
C GLY A 88 -39.61 1.62 -0.66
N MET A 89 -40.04 2.00 -1.87
CA MET A 89 -40.94 3.14 -2.08
C MET A 89 -42.33 2.90 -1.47
N GLU A 90 -42.88 1.68 -1.62
CA GLU A 90 -44.16 1.28 -1.02
C GLU A 90 -44.10 1.28 0.52
N GLU A 91 -42.99 0.82 1.11
CA GLU A 91 -42.75 0.87 2.56
C GLU A 91 -42.63 2.32 3.04
N GLN A 92 -41.83 3.15 2.36
CA GLN A 92 -41.67 4.56 2.73
C GLN A 92 -43.01 5.32 2.66
N GLN A 93 -43.85 5.02 1.66
CA GLN A 93 -45.20 5.59 1.56
C GLN A 93 -46.14 5.07 2.68
N ARG A 94 -46.02 3.81 3.08
CA ARG A 94 -46.76 3.24 4.22
C ARG A 94 -46.35 3.92 5.53
N VAL A 95 -45.06 4.05 5.81
CA VAL A 95 -44.51 4.73 6.99
C VAL A 95 -44.90 6.20 7.01
N ALA A 96 -44.81 6.92 5.88
CA ALA A 96 -45.25 8.31 5.79
C ALA A 96 -46.76 8.45 6.07
N THR A 97 -47.58 7.50 5.62
CA THR A 97 -49.02 7.47 5.89
C THR A 97 -49.30 7.18 7.37
N GLN A 98 -48.62 6.20 7.97
CA GLN A 98 -48.73 5.90 9.40
C GLN A 98 -48.28 7.08 10.27
N THR A 99 -47.14 7.70 9.97
CA THR A 99 -46.63 8.89 10.66
C THR A 99 -47.61 10.05 10.54
N LYS A 100 -48.20 10.28 9.36
CA LYS A 100 -49.25 11.30 9.14
C LYS A 100 -50.52 11.02 9.95
N MET A 101 -50.91 9.76 10.12
CA MET A 101 -52.01 9.38 11.00
C MET A 101 -51.64 9.54 12.48
N PHE A 102 -50.46 9.09 12.90
CA PHE A 102 -49.95 9.25 14.26
C PHE A 102 -49.89 10.73 14.66
N CYS A 103 -49.35 11.60 13.80
CA CYS A 103 -49.37 13.05 14.01
C CYS A 103 -50.79 13.64 14.10
N ARG A 104 -51.80 13.04 13.46
CA ARG A 104 -53.22 13.44 13.66
C ARG A 104 -53.79 12.95 14.98
N PHE A 105 -53.36 11.78 15.47
CA PHE A 105 -53.69 11.30 16.80
C PHE A 105 -53.00 12.14 17.89
N CYS A 106 -51.69 12.39 17.81
CA CYS A 106 -50.98 13.24 18.79
C CYS A 106 -51.44 14.70 18.79
N LYS A 107 -51.92 15.24 17.65
CA LYS A 107 -52.56 16.57 17.59
C LYS A 107 -53.92 16.61 18.29
N ARG A 108 -54.57 15.48 18.54
CA ARG A 108 -55.54 15.36 19.63
C ARG A 108 -54.75 15.21 20.93
N ALA A 109 -54.51 16.33 21.61
CA ALA A 109 -54.08 16.29 23.01
C ALA A 109 -55.02 15.39 23.83
N PRO A 110 -54.52 14.71 24.89
CA PRO A 110 -55.35 13.92 25.80
C PRO A 110 -56.36 14.85 26.49
N LYS A 111 -57.58 14.91 25.94
CA LYS A 111 -58.67 15.75 26.48
C LYS A 111 -59.56 14.98 27.47
N SER A 112 -59.34 13.67 27.60
CA SER A 112 -60.04 12.84 28.57
C SER A 112 -59.13 12.55 29.77
N LEU A 113 -59.71 12.60 30.97
CA LEU A 113 -59.04 12.24 32.22
C LEU A 113 -58.59 10.76 32.20
N LEU A 114 -59.26 9.92 31.40
CA LEU A 114 -58.85 8.55 31.09
C LEU A 114 -57.53 8.46 30.30
N ASP A 115 -57.30 9.35 29.33
CA ASP A 115 -56.06 9.32 28.52
C ASP A 115 -54.84 9.60 29.41
N GLN A 116 -54.97 10.50 30.38
CA GLN A 116 -53.92 10.78 31.36
C GLN A 116 -53.73 9.61 32.34
N GLN A 117 -54.80 8.90 32.73
CA GLN A 117 -54.69 7.66 33.49
C GLN A 117 -53.99 6.55 32.69
N PHE A 118 -54.26 6.43 31.39
CA PHE A 118 -53.57 5.47 30.52
C PHE A 118 -52.08 5.81 30.35
N LEU A 119 -51.71 7.09 30.22
CA LEU A 119 -50.29 7.51 30.18
C LEU A 119 -49.57 7.16 31.50
N CYS A 120 -50.14 7.51 32.66
CA CYS A 120 -49.56 7.12 33.95
C CYS A 120 -49.46 5.59 34.13
N LEU A 121 -50.40 4.83 33.57
CA LEU A 121 -50.37 3.36 33.58
C LEU A 121 -49.29 2.80 32.65
N ILE A 122 -49.06 3.43 31.49
CA ILE A 122 -47.95 3.12 30.59
C ILE A 122 -46.62 3.41 31.29
N ASP A 123 -46.44 4.60 31.88
CA ASP A 123 -45.22 4.97 32.62
C ASP A 123 -44.90 3.98 33.75
N TYR A 124 -45.94 3.51 34.46
CA TYR A 124 -45.82 2.48 35.49
C TYR A 124 -45.39 1.12 34.94
N TYR A 125 -46.00 0.64 33.85
CA TYR A 125 -45.61 -0.63 33.23
C TYR A 125 -44.26 -0.55 32.50
N GLU A 126 -43.91 0.57 31.89
CA GLU A 126 -42.57 0.81 31.35
C GLU A 126 -41.52 0.81 32.46
N SER A 127 -41.83 1.39 33.63
CA SER A 127 -40.98 1.32 34.81
C SER A 127 -40.80 -0.12 35.31
N GLN A 128 -41.87 -0.93 35.37
CA GLN A 128 -41.77 -2.37 35.68
C GLN A 128 -40.95 -3.13 34.63
N ILE A 129 -41.18 -2.89 33.34
CA ILE A 129 -40.45 -3.54 32.24
C ILE A 129 -38.95 -3.16 32.31
N ASN A 130 -38.64 -1.91 32.63
CA ASN A 130 -37.26 -1.45 32.80
C ASN A 130 -36.61 -2.01 34.07
N GLN A 131 -37.38 -2.25 35.13
CA GLN A 131 -36.93 -2.95 36.34
C GLN A 131 -36.64 -4.43 36.04
N MET A 132 -37.58 -5.16 35.42
CA MET A 132 -37.36 -6.54 34.97
C MET A 132 -36.18 -6.65 33.98
N LYS A 133 -35.98 -5.67 33.08
CA LYS A 133 -34.79 -5.61 32.20
C LYS A 133 -33.50 -5.30 32.96
N LYS A 134 -33.53 -4.59 34.09
CA LYS A 134 -32.36 -4.42 34.97
C LYS A 134 -32.07 -5.74 35.70
N GLU A 135 -33.09 -6.40 36.23
CA GLU A 135 -32.98 -7.71 36.89
C GLU A 135 -32.47 -8.77 35.92
N LEU A 136 -33.01 -8.89 34.70
CA LEU A 136 -32.49 -9.79 33.66
C LEU A 136 -31.02 -9.49 33.29
N ARG A 137 -30.59 -8.22 33.30
CA ARG A 137 -29.17 -7.87 33.11
C ARG A 137 -28.30 -8.17 34.33
N GLN A 138 -28.88 -8.23 35.52
CA GLN A 138 -28.19 -8.67 36.72
C GLN A 138 -28.07 -10.20 36.73
N TYR A 139 -29.17 -10.93 36.55
CA TYR A 139 -29.17 -12.38 36.35
C TYR A 139 -28.24 -12.82 35.22
N LYS A 140 -28.13 -12.07 34.11
CA LYS A 140 -27.18 -12.40 33.04
C LYS A 140 -25.71 -12.22 33.46
N LYS A 141 -25.38 -11.21 34.28
CA LYS A 141 -24.03 -11.07 34.86
C LYS A 141 -23.74 -12.15 35.90
N ASP A 142 -24.76 -12.56 36.64
CA ASP A 142 -24.66 -13.64 37.62
C ASP A 142 -24.56 -15.00 36.88
N GLU A 143 -25.23 -15.19 35.74
CA GLU A 143 -25.03 -16.30 34.80
C GLU A 143 -23.63 -16.29 34.18
N ASP A 144 -23.08 -15.14 33.77
CA ASP A 144 -21.69 -15.03 33.29
C ASP A 144 -20.67 -15.43 34.40
N HIS A 145 -21.04 -15.26 35.67
CA HIS A 145 -20.28 -15.77 36.82
C HIS A 145 -20.49 -17.27 37.05
N VAL A 146 -21.73 -17.75 37.00
CA VAL A 146 -22.11 -19.15 37.23
C VAL A 146 -21.70 -20.06 36.07
N GLN A 147 -21.63 -19.58 34.82
CA GLN A 147 -21.09 -20.31 33.67
C GLN A 147 -19.59 -20.61 33.80
N ARG A 148 -18.88 -19.93 34.70
CA ARG A 148 -17.50 -20.29 35.05
C ARG A 148 -17.43 -21.52 35.97
N GLU A 149 -18.52 -21.87 36.67
CA GLU A 149 -18.62 -23.02 37.57
C GLU A 149 -19.51 -24.17 37.01
N VAL A 150 -20.49 -23.89 36.16
CA VAL A 150 -21.48 -24.88 35.65
C VAL A 150 -21.01 -25.64 34.40
N LYS A 151 -19.70 -25.64 34.11
CA LYS A 151 -19.07 -26.49 33.07
C LYS A 151 -19.15 -28.01 33.33
N SER A 152 -19.92 -28.45 34.33
CA SER A 152 -20.02 -29.85 34.79
C SER A 152 -21.45 -30.44 34.72
N LYS A 153 -22.42 -29.81 34.05
CA LYS A 153 -23.76 -30.38 33.81
C LYS A 153 -24.31 -30.06 32.41
N GLU A 154 -23.71 -30.67 31.39
CA GLU A 154 -24.31 -30.77 30.05
C GLU A 154 -25.31 -31.94 29.98
N GLU A 155 -26.48 -31.73 30.57
CA GLU A 155 -27.67 -32.53 30.26
C GLU A 155 -28.84 -31.58 30.03
N PHE A 156 -29.16 -31.27 28.77
CA PHE A 156 -30.51 -31.11 28.22
C PHE A 156 -30.42 -30.63 26.76
N LEU A 157 -30.56 -31.57 25.82
CA LEU A 157 -31.61 -31.59 24.78
C LEU A 157 -31.23 -32.61 23.70
N ASN A 158 -31.73 -33.83 23.84
CA ASN A 158 -31.77 -34.79 22.73
C ASN A 158 -32.81 -34.32 21.72
N LEU A 159 -32.36 -33.83 20.57
CA LEU A 159 -33.15 -33.81 19.35
C LEU A 159 -32.53 -34.81 18.37
N ASP A 160 -33.30 -35.84 18.01
CA ASP A 160 -32.94 -36.81 16.99
C ASP A 160 -32.88 -36.14 15.61
N ALA A 161 -31.68 -35.67 15.25
CA ALA A 161 -31.32 -35.31 13.89
C ALA A 161 -30.09 -36.14 13.49
N THR A 162 -30.14 -36.71 12.29
CA THR A 162 -29.21 -37.73 11.74
C THR A 162 -27.75 -37.50 12.14
N PRO A 163 -26.98 -38.54 12.56
CA PRO A 163 -25.62 -38.42 13.10
C PRO A 163 -24.66 -37.52 12.29
N ASN A 164 -24.85 -37.46 10.97
CA ASN A 164 -24.10 -36.63 10.04
C ASN A 164 -24.24 -35.12 10.32
N TYR A 165 -25.45 -34.61 10.63
CA TYR A 165 -25.66 -33.20 10.96
C TYR A 165 -25.07 -32.82 12.31
N ARG A 166 -25.13 -33.72 13.32
CA ARG A 166 -24.47 -33.50 14.61
C ARG A 166 -22.94 -33.46 14.45
N ALA A 167 -22.36 -34.35 13.64
CA ALA A 167 -20.93 -34.34 13.34
C ALA A 167 -20.50 -33.05 12.60
N LEU A 168 -21.31 -32.57 11.66
CA LEU A 168 -21.06 -31.33 10.92
C LEU A 168 -21.18 -30.06 11.79
N LEU A 169 -22.18 -30.00 12.68
CA LEU A 169 -22.29 -28.90 13.64
C LEU A 169 -21.12 -28.89 14.63
N MET A 170 -20.71 -30.06 15.13
CA MET A 170 -19.51 -30.18 15.97
C MET A 170 -18.23 -29.80 15.23
N SER A 171 -18.09 -30.13 13.94
CA SER A 171 -16.90 -29.73 13.18
C SER A 171 -16.84 -28.22 12.92
N PHE A 172 -17.97 -27.57 12.61
CA PHE A 172 -18.04 -26.11 12.54
C PHE A 172 -17.79 -25.43 13.89
N GLN A 173 -18.30 -25.99 14.99
CA GLN A 173 -18.05 -25.49 16.35
C GLN A 173 -16.57 -25.62 16.74
N ASN A 174 -15.92 -26.73 16.38
CA ASN A 174 -14.48 -26.91 16.57
C ASN A 174 -13.66 -25.94 15.70
N GLN A 175 -14.03 -25.75 14.43
CA GLN A 175 -13.38 -24.77 13.55
C GLN A 175 -13.52 -23.34 14.09
N LEU A 176 -14.67 -22.96 14.65
CA LEU A 176 -14.87 -21.67 15.31
C LEU A 176 -13.99 -21.52 16.56
N LEU A 177 -13.87 -22.56 17.39
CA LEU A 177 -12.99 -22.56 18.56
C LEU A 177 -11.51 -22.45 18.16
N GLU A 178 -11.06 -23.22 17.18
CA GLU A 178 -9.69 -23.16 16.65
C GLU A 178 -9.38 -21.80 16.01
N ALA A 179 -10.29 -21.28 15.17
CA ALA A 179 -10.12 -19.97 14.55
C ALA A 179 -10.03 -18.87 15.60
N LYS A 180 -10.83 -18.94 16.66
CA LYS A 180 -10.76 -18.02 17.79
C LYS A 180 -9.42 -18.12 18.53
N ALA A 181 -8.95 -19.33 18.84
CA ALA A 181 -7.65 -19.55 19.50
C ALA A 181 -6.47 -19.04 18.65
N ARG A 182 -6.48 -19.29 17.33
CA ARG A 182 -5.47 -18.73 16.40
C ARG A 182 -5.52 -17.20 16.35
N ASN A 183 -6.72 -16.60 16.39
CA ASN A 183 -6.87 -15.14 16.40
C ASN A 183 -6.35 -14.53 17.72
N GLU A 184 -6.65 -15.17 18.87
CA GLU A 184 -6.09 -14.78 20.18
C GLU A 184 -4.54 -14.89 20.18
N GLN A 185 -3.97 -15.93 19.58
CA GLN A 185 -2.53 -16.07 19.39
C GLN A 185 -1.94 -14.94 18.50
N LEU A 186 -2.56 -14.65 17.35
CA LEU A 186 -2.11 -13.57 16.45
C LEU A 186 -2.25 -12.18 17.09
N VAL A 187 -3.22 -11.96 17.97
CA VAL A 187 -3.34 -10.71 18.76
C VAL A 187 -2.20 -10.59 19.77
N LEU A 188 -1.83 -11.67 20.46
CA LEU A 188 -0.67 -11.69 21.35
C LEU A 188 0.64 -11.47 20.59
N GLU A 189 0.79 -12.08 19.41
CA GLU A 189 1.96 -11.88 18.54
C GLU A 189 2.05 -10.44 18.03
N ASN A 190 0.95 -9.86 17.54
CA ASN A 190 0.91 -8.43 17.17
C ASN A 190 1.23 -7.50 18.34
N ALA A 191 0.76 -7.82 19.56
CA ALA A 191 1.09 -7.04 20.75
C ALA A 191 2.58 -7.13 21.12
N ASN A 192 3.23 -8.28 20.87
CA ASN A 192 4.67 -8.45 21.06
C ASN A 192 5.47 -7.74 19.96
N LEU A 193 5.12 -7.94 18.68
CA LEU A 193 5.75 -7.25 17.54
C LEU A 193 5.64 -5.72 17.67
N LYS A 194 4.53 -5.21 18.20
CA LYS A 194 4.37 -3.78 18.51
C LYS A 194 5.35 -3.31 19.61
N LYS A 195 5.54 -4.08 20.67
CA LYS A 195 6.57 -3.80 21.71
C LYS A 195 7.99 -3.89 21.15
N ASP A 196 8.26 -4.83 20.25
CA ASP A 196 9.56 -4.96 19.59
C ASP A 196 9.83 -3.78 18.65
N LEU A 197 8.80 -3.23 17.99
CA LEU A 197 8.90 -1.99 17.23
C LEU A 197 9.11 -0.77 18.13
N GLU A 198 8.42 -0.67 19.27
CA GLU A 198 8.55 0.42 20.25
C GLU A 198 9.89 0.40 21.00
N THR A 199 10.50 -0.78 21.18
CA THR A 199 11.83 -0.94 21.81
C THR A 199 12.99 -0.87 20.81
N ARG A 200 12.71 -0.85 19.50
CA ARG A 200 13.74 -0.76 18.46
C ARG A 200 14.36 0.65 18.44
N PRO A 201 15.70 0.78 18.52
CA PRO A 201 16.35 2.08 18.45
C PRO A 201 15.98 2.84 17.17
N THR A 202 15.52 4.07 17.33
CA THR A 202 15.05 4.92 16.22
C THR A 202 16.20 5.15 15.24
N ALA A 203 15.92 5.30 13.94
CA ALA A 203 16.96 5.49 12.92
C ALA A 203 17.90 6.71 13.19
N GLN A 204 17.43 7.69 13.96
CA GLN A 204 18.23 8.82 14.45
C GLN A 204 19.18 8.40 15.60
N GLU A 205 18.71 7.60 16.54
CA GLU A 205 19.52 7.03 17.63
C GLU A 205 20.59 6.08 17.09
N LEU A 206 20.24 5.23 16.11
CA LEU A 206 21.21 4.39 15.41
C LEU A 206 22.32 5.23 14.74
N LYS A 207 21.96 6.38 14.13
CA LYS A 207 22.95 7.33 13.60
C LYS A 207 23.82 7.93 14.71
N LEU A 208 23.24 8.29 15.86
CA LEU A 208 23.99 8.80 17.02
C LEU A 208 24.93 7.74 17.62
N TYR A 209 24.47 6.50 17.80
CA TYR A 209 25.32 5.38 18.24
C TYR A 209 26.45 5.11 17.24
N LYS A 210 26.17 5.10 15.93
CA LYS A 210 27.20 4.94 14.88
C LYS A 210 28.22 6.10 14.89
N GLN A 211 27.80 7.33 15.21
CA GLN A 211 28.71 8.45 15.42
C GLN A 211 29.54 8.32 16.71
N ARG A 212 28.94 7.84 17.82
CA ARG A 212 29.65 7.57 19.08
C ARG A 212 30.70 6.47 18.90
N VAL A 213 30.35 5.36 18.24
CA VAL A 213 31.28 4.27 17.88
C VAL A 213 32.43 4.82 17.03
N LYS A 214 32.16 5.60 15.97
CA LYS A 214 33.23 6.25 15.17
C LYS A 214 34.13 7.20 15.97
N LYS A 215 33.63 7.84 17.04
CA LYS A 215 34.46 8.64 17.96
C LYS A 215 35.34 7.74 18.83
N LEU A 216 34.79 6.66 19.37
CA LEU A 216 35.54 5.67 20.16
C LEU A 216 36.61 4.95 19.33
N GLU A 217 36.30 4.54 18.09
CA GLU A 217 37.26 3.99 17.12
C GLU A 217 38.41 4.96 16.83
N LYS A 218 38.12 6.26 16.65
CA LYS A 218 39.15 7.29 16.48
C LYS A 218 40.02 7.48 17.72
N ILE A 219 39.45 7.38 18.92
CA ILE A 219 40.19 7.44 20.18
C ILE A 219 41.09 6.21 20.31
N LEU A 220 40.53 5.00 20.14
CA LEU A 220 41.27 3.73 20.18
C LEU A 220 42.43 3.72 19.17
N LYS A 221 42.19 4.17 17.92
CA LYS A 221 43.24 4.28 16.90
C LYS A 221 44.34 5.25 17.29
N LYS A 222 44.01 6.38 17.94
CA LYS A 222 45.01 7.31 18.49
C LYS A 222 45.80 6.68 19.63
N THR A 223 45.14 5.97 20.56
CA THR A 223 45.82 5.28 21.67
C THR A 223 46.82 4.23 21.16
N ILE A 224 46.43 3.42 20.19
CA ILE A 224 47.30 2.41 19.55
C ILE A 224 48.47 3.06 18.80
N GLN A 225 48.24 4.21 18.15
CA GLN A 225 49.30 4.96 17.46
C GLN A 225 50.27 5.62 18.44
N SER A 226 49.81 6.09 19.61
CA SER A 226 50.69 6.62 20.66
C SER A 226 51.48 5.54 21.41
N SER A 227 50.98 4.30 21.51
CA SER A 227 51.73 3.19 22.13
C SER A 227 52.77 2.54 21.20
N GLY A 228 52.77 2.87 19.89
CA GLY A 228 53.69 2.27 18.91
C GLY A 228 55.01 3.02 18.69
N SER A 229 55.26 4.13 19.41
CA SER A 229 56.37 5.06 19.10
C SER A 229 57.57 4.97 20.06
N GLY A 230 57.80 3.82 20.69
CA GLY A 230 58.91 3.61 21.61
C GLY A 230 59.49 2.21 21.54
N ILE A 231 60.52 2.03 20.70
CA ILE A 231 61.73 1.22 20.90
C ILE A 231 62.61 1.41 19.63
N ARG A 232 63.82 1.94 19.83
CA ARG A 232 64.92 2.05 18.86
C ARG A 232 66.17 1.57 19.59
N GLU A 233 66.83 0.51 19.11
CA GLU A 233 68.21 0.04 19.43
C GLU A 233 68.40 -1.32 18.72
N GLY A 234 69.50 -1.69 18.04
CA GLY A 234 70.70 -1.00 17.55
C GLY A 234 71.01 -1.45 16.09
N THR A 235 71.90 -0.84 15.28
CA THR A 235 73.40 -0.95 15.28
C THR A 235 73.90 -2.41 15.40
N GLU A 236 74.81 -2.98 14.57
CA GLU A 236 75.68 -2.58 13.43
C GLU A 236 75.76 -3.75 12.39
N GLU A 237 76.51 -3.78 11.26
CA GLU A 237 77.62 -2.95 10.72
C GLU A 237 77.47 -2.74 9.18
N LYS A 238 78.33 -3.30 8.31
CA LYS A 238 78.38 -3.06 6.85
C LYS A 238 78.73 -4.32 6.04
N LYS A 239 78.38 -4.32 4.74
CA LYS A 239 79.32 -4.36 3.58
C LYS A 239 78.60 -4.67 2.25
N GLU A 240 78.77 -3.79 1.26
CA GLU A 240 78.84 -4.21 -0.16
C GLU A 240 80.28 -4.73 -0.45
N PRO A 241 80.50 -5.58 -1.49
CA PRO A 241 80.65 -5.05 -2.86
C PRO A 241 80.08 -5.92 -4.01
N GLU A 242 79.63 -5.23 -5.07
CA GLU A 242 79.82 -5.50 -6.51
C GLU A 242 79.58 -6.88 -7.18
N ASN A 243 78.88 -6.80 -8.33
CA ASN A 243 79.05 -7.61 -9.56
C ASN A 243 78.43 -9.02 -9.72
N THR A 244 77.12 -9.17 -9.48
CA THR A 244 76.30 -10.31 -9.97
C THR A 244 74.92 -9.92 -10.55
N ALA A 245 74.80 -8.70 -11.08
CA ALA A 245 73.52 -8.03 -11.43
C ALA A 245 72.54 -8.80 -12.36
N GLY A 246 73.01 -9.75 -13.18
CA GLY A 246 72.12 -10.53 -14.06
C GLY A 246 71.44 -11.73 -13.39
N ALA A 247 72.13 -12.41 -12.46
CA ALA A 247 71.61 -13.61 -11.81
C ALA A 247 70.76 -13.27 -10.58
N ASP A 248 71.22 -12.32 -9.76
CA ASP A 248 70.49 -11.89 -8.57
C ASP A 248 69.15 -11.23 -8.92
N GLN A 249 69.09 -10.51 -10.05
CA GLN A 249 67.84 -9.90 -10.50
C GLN A 249 66.83 -10.94 -11.00
N LEU A 250 67.27 -11.98 -11.71
CA LEU A 250 66.42 -13.12 -12.06
C LEU A 250 65.96 -13.87 -10.80
N GLN A 251 66.85 -14.11 -9.84
CA GLN A 251 66.52 -14.82 -8.61
C GLN A 251 65.58 -14.03 -7.69
N ALA A 252 65.76 -12.71 -7.58
CA ALA A 252 64.85 -11.81 -6.89
C ALA A 252 63.48 -11.73 -7.57
N VAL A 253 63.43 -11.72 -8.90
CA VAL A 253 62.18 -11.77 -9.68
C VAL A 253 61.48 -13.13 -9.51
N SER A 254 62.21 -14.25 -9.52
CA SER A 254 61.65 -15.57 -9.19
C SER A 254 61.12 -15.65 -7.76
N GLN A 255 61.80 -15.04 -6.79
CA GLN A 255 61.30 -14.92 -5.41
C GLN A 255 60.02 -14.07 -5.33
N GLN A 256 59.94 -12.97 -6.09
CA GLN A 256 58.71 -12.16 -6.19
C GLN A 256 57.55 -12.96 -6.81
N TYR A 257 57.79 -13.72 -7.88
CA TYR A 257 56.76 -14.61 -8.45
C TYR A 257 56.32 -15.70 -7.47
N LEU A 258 57.25 -16.34 -6.75
CA LEU A 258 56.93 -17.32 -5.71
C LEU A 258 56.15 -16.70 -4.54
N GLN A 259 56.48 -15.46 -4.14
CA GLN A 259 55.74 -14.72 -3.11
C GLN A 259 54.31 -14.39 -3.59
N VAL A 260 54.13 -13.99 -4.85
CA VAL A 260 52.80 -13.75 -5.44
C VAL A 260 51.99 -15.04 -5.49
N LEU A 261 52.57 -16.16 -5.96
CA LEU A 261 51.91 -17.46 -5.98
C LEU A 261 51.54 -17.95 -4.57
N SER A 262 52.42 -17.76 -3.58
CA SER A 262 52.15 -18.06 -2.17
C SER A 262 51.03 -17.19 -1.59
N ASN A 263 50.99 -15.90 -1.93
CA ASN A 263 49.92 -15.00 -1.51
C ASN A 263 48.55 -15.44 -2.08
N ILE A 264 48.50 -15.85 -3.36
CA ILE A 264 47.25 -16.32 -3.99
C ILE A 264 46.84 -17.70 -3.43
N ASP A 265 47.78 -18.61 -3.22
CA ASP A 265 47.52 -19.90 -2.56
C ASP A 265 47.02 -19.73 -1.11
N SER A 266 47.53 -18.73 -0.38
CA SER A 266 47.01 -18.35 0.94
C SER A 266 45.57 -17.80 0.89
N ILE A 267 45.18 -17.11 -0.19
CA ILE A 267 43.79 -16.67 -0.39
C ILE A 267 42.88 -17.86 -0.67
N ILE A 268 43.33 -18.81 -1.51
CA ILE A 268 42.59 -20.04 -1.83
C ILE A 268 42.42 -20.95 -0.61
N ARG A 269 43.46 -21.07 0.24
CA ARG A 269 43.43 -21.89 1.46
C ARG A 269 42.80 -21.19 2.67
N SER A 270 42.33 -19.95 2.51
CA SER A 270 41.67 -19.20 3.57
C SER A 270 40.41 -19.93 4.05
N PRO A 271 40.15 -20.05 5.37
CA PRO A 271 38.92 -20.68 5.89
C PRO A 271 37.63 -19.91 5.56
N ARG A 272 37.75 -18.78 4.85
CA ARG A 272 36.66 -17.94 4.36
C ARG A 272 36.42 -18.07 2.86
N ALA A 273 37.25 -18.84 2.15
CA ALA A 273 37.07 -19.15 0.73
C ALA A 273 36.06 -20.30 0.53
N PRO A 274 35.37 -20.40 -0.62
CA PRO A 274 34.51 -21.54 -0.93
C PRO A 274 35.33 -22.84 -0.91
N PRO A 275 34.78 -23.96 -0.41
CA PRO A 275 35.48 -25.23 -0.43
C PRO A 275 35.79 -25.64 -1.87
N LEU A 276 37.06 -25.92 -2.16
CA LEU A 276 37.52 -26.38 -3.48
C LEU A 276 36.83 -27.71 -3.81
N ILE A 277 35.83 -27.65 -4.70
CA ILE A 277 35.08 -28.82 -5.17
C ILE A 277 36.02 -29.80 -5.90
N TYR A 278 37.06 -29.29 -6.56
CA TYR A 278 38.06 -30.10 -7.25
C TYR A 278 39.24 -30.52 -6.35
N ARG A 279 38.96 -31.31 -5.32
CA ARG A 279 40.02 -32.10 -4.65
C ARG A 279 40.28 -33.35 -5.47
N ARG A 280 41.22 -33.29 -6.42
CA ARG A 280 41.60 -34.42 -7.30
C ARG A 280 41.78 -35.68 -6.45
N SER A 281 40.94 -36.69 -6.69
CA SER A 281 41.00 -37.97 -5.98
C SER A 281 42.35 -38.65 -6.25
N LYS A 282 42.88 -39.34 -5.24
CA LYS A 282 44.16 -40.05 -5.38
C LYS A 282 44.03 -41.20 -6.39
N GLY A 283 44.75 -41.11 -7.51
CA GLY A 283 44.99 -42.23 -8.43
C GLY A 283 45.29 -41.79 -9.87
N PRO A 284 45.93 -42.66 -10.66
CA PRO A 284 47.22 -43.29 -10.41
C PRO A 284 48.36 -42.55 -11.13
N VAL A 285 49.59 -42.85 -10.73
CA VAL A 285 50.82 -42.25 -11.28
C VAL A 285 50.92 -42.44 -12.81
N GLN A 286 51.12 -41.35 -13.55
CA GLN A 286 51.71 -41.40 -14.88
C GLN A 286 53.03 -40.63 -14.88
N ASN A 287 54.11 -41.38 -15.10
CA ASN A 287 55.48 -40.87 -15.09
C ASN A 287 55.71 -39.90 -16.26
N TYR A 288 56.12 -38.68 -15.95
CA TYR A 288 57.02 -37.92 -16.83
C TYR A 288 58.26 -37.54 -16.03
N VAL A 289 59.40 -38.06 -16.47
CA VAL A 289 60.70 -37.72 -15.91
C VAL A 289 61.03 -36.27 -16.23
N LYS A 290 61.26 -35.45 -15.20
CA LYS A 290 62.14 -34.29 -15.28
C LYS A 290 63.02 -34.24 -14.04
N GLU A 291 64.33 -34.24 -14.31
CA GLU A 291 65.34 -33.94 -13.31
C GLU A 291 65.22 -32.48 -12.84
N ASN A 292 65.80 -32.19 -11.68
CA ASN A 292 65.90 -30.89 -11.03
C ASN A 292 64.61 -30.32 -10.42
N GLY A 293 64.32 -30.82 -9.21
CA GLY A 293 64.15 -29.94 -8.05
C GLY A 293 62.83 -29.19 -7.92
N GLN A 294 62.02 -29.66 -6.97
CA GLN A 294 60.90 -28.94 -6.36
C GLN A 294 59.67 -28.76 -7.27
N GLU A 295 58.76 -29.73 -7.20
CA GLU A 295 57.36 -29.58 -7.61
C GLU A 295 56.81 -28.28 -7.00
N CYS A 296 56.62 -27.26 -7.85
CA CYS A 296 55.96 -26.05 -7.44
C CYS A 296 54.50 -26.41 -7.20
N GLY A 297 54.14 -26.60 -5.92
CA GLY A 297 52.81 -27.02 -5.43
C GLY A 297 51.71 -25.95 -5.63
N PHE A 298 51.66 -25.42 -6.85
CA PHE A 298 50.89 -24.31 -7.37
C PHE A 298 50.13 -24.72 -8.65
N GLU A 299 50.23 -25.97 -9.11
CA GLU A 299 49.54 -26.46 -10.32
C GLU A 299 48.00 -26.33 -10.25
N HIS A 300 47.42 -26.26 -9.05
CA HIS A 300 45.99 -26.02 -8.85
C HIS A 300 45.57 -24.55 -9.04
N LEU A 301 46.51 -23.60 -9.01
CA LEU A 301 46.20 -22.16 -9.10
C LEU A 301 45.58 -21.78 -10.46
N PRO A 302 46.15 -22.12 -11.63
CA PRO A 302 45.56 -21.73 -12.92
C PRO A 302 44.12 -22.23 -13.08
N LEU A 303 43.88 -23.51 -12.80
CA LEU A 303 42.54 -24.13 -12.87
C LEU A 303 41.55 -23.50 -11.88
N THR A 304 42.00 -23.12 -10.69
CA THR A 304 41.14 -22.45 -9.69
C THR A 304 40.80 -21.02 -10.11
N ILE A 305 41.76 -20.29 -10.68
CA ILE A 305 41.56 -18.92 -11.17
C ILE A 305 40.64 -18.89 -12.40
N GLU A 306 40.82 -19.84 -13.33
CA GLU A 306 39.95 -20.04 -14.49
C GLU A 306 38.50 -20.34 -14.06
N MET A 307 38.32 -21.30 -13.14
CA MET A 307 37.01 -21.59 -12.53
C MET A 307 36.38 -20.37 -11.83
N TRP A 308 37.16 -19.55 -11.12
CA TRP A 308 36.66 -18.33 -10.49
C TRP A 308 36.27 -17.25 -11.52
N ALA A 309 36.98 -17.15 -12.63
CA ALA A 309 36.62 -16.27 -13.74
C ALA A 309 35.31 -16.71 -14.40
N ASP A 310 35.14 -18.01 -14.66
CA ASP A 310 33.90 -18.59 -15.19
C ASP A 310 32.71 -18.38 -14.24
N GLN A 311 32.91 -18.59 -12.93
CA GLN A 311 31.89 -18.31 -11.92
C GLN A 311 31.51 -16.82 -11.86
N LEU A 312 32.48 -15.92 -12.01
CA LEU A 312 32.23 -14.47 -12.07
C LEU A 312 31.44 -14.07 -13.34
N MET A 313 31.71 -14.73 -14.47
CA MET A 313 30.97 -14.53 -15.72
C MET A 313 29.54 -15.07 -15.60
N ALA A 314 29.39 -16.31 -15.13
CA ALA A 314 28.08 -16.94 -14.88
C ALA A 314 27.20 -16.13 -13.91
N LEU A 315 27.80 -15.42 -12.94
CA LEU A 315 27.06 -14.52 -12.04
C LEU A 315 26.40 -13.34 -12.79
N LYS A 316 27.04 -12.82 -13.85
CA LYS A 316 26.47 -11.75 -14.70
C LYS A 316 25.29 -12.28 -15.52
N ASP A 317 25.42 -13.48 -16.08
CA ASP A 317 24.37 -14.13 -16.85
C ASP A 317 23.19 -14.57 -15.96
N LEU A 318 23.46 -15.02 -14.73
CA LEU A 318 22.45 -15.32 -13.73
C LEU A 318 21.69 -14.05 -13.33
N HIS A 319 22.37 -12.93 -13.08
CA HIS A 319 21.70 -11.65 -12.79
C HIS A 319 20.84 -11.19 -13.98
N ARG A 320 21.33 -11.28 -15.22
CA ARG A 320 20.55 -10.97 -16.43
C ARG A 320 19.31 -11.86 -16.55
N SER A 321 19.44 -13.16 -16.26
CA SER A 321 18.33 -14.12 -16.33
C SER A 321 17.30 -13.89 -15.22
N LEU A 322 17.76 -13.62 -14.00
CA LEU A 322 16.92 -13.28 -12.86
C LEU A 322 16.16 -11.96 -13.07
N ARG A 323 16.77 -10.97 -13.74
CA ARG A 323 16.10 -9.72 -14.14
C ARG A 323 14.99 -9.96 -15.16
N LYS A 324 15.20 -10.82 -16.17
CA LYS A 324 14.12 -11.24 -17.09
C LYS A 324 12.97 -11.90 -16.34
N LEU A 325 13.27 -12.85 -15.46
CA LEU A 325 12.28 -13.53 -14.61
C LEU A 325 11.52 -12.54 -13.71
N THR A 326 12.21 -11.54 -13.16
CA THR A 326 11.59 -10.47 -12.34
C THR A 326 10.61 -9.65 -13.17
N LEU A 327 10.94 -9.31 -14.42
CA LEU A 327 10.05 -8.57 -15.33
C LEU A 327 8.83 -9.41 -15.76
N GLU A 328 8.97 -10.73 -15.90
CA GLU A 328 7.85 -11.63 -16.20
C GLU A 328 6.92 -11.84 -15.00
N LEU A 329 7.46 -12.02 -13.79
CA LEU A 329 6.69 -12.32 -12.57
C LEU A 329 6.12 -11.06 -11.87
N VAL A 330 6.84 -9.94 -11.93
CA VAL A 330 6.47 -8.67 -11.27
C VAL A 330 6.68 -7.47 -12.21
N PRO A 331 5.80 -7.29 -13.23
CA PRO A 331 5.96 -6.26 -14.27
C PRO A 331 5.90 -4.81 -13.76
N TRP A 332 5.42 -4.59 -12.53
CA TRP A 332 5.19 -3.27 -11.93
C TRP A 332 6.44 -2.70 -11.25
N HIS A 333 7.51 -3.48 -11.06
CA HIS A 333 8.79 -2.95 -10.60
C HIS A 333 9.49 -2.22 -11.75
N THR A 334 9.26 -0.92 -11.84
CA THR A 334 10.05 0.02 -12.64
C THR A 334 11.49 0.05 -12.14
N THR A 335 12.31 -0.89 -12.62
CA THR A 335 13.75 -0.88 -12.35
C THR A 335 14.44 -0.01 -13.39
N ASP A 336 15.04 1.06 -12.88
CA ASP A 336 15.75 2.12 -13.59
C ASP A 336 16.73 1.56 -14.65
N PRO A 337 16.73 2.03 -15.91
CA PRO A 337 17.62 1.55 -16.98
C PRO A 337 19.11 1.91 -16.77
N GLN A 338 19.59 2.05 -15.53
CA GLN A 338 21.00 2.20 -15.23
C GLN A 338 21.75 0.87 -15.32
N GLU A 339 21.94 0.42 -16.56
CA GLU A 339 23.01 -0.51 -16.92
C GLU A 339 24.37 0.11 -16.54
N ASN A 340 25.40 -0.73 -16.38
CA ASN A 340 26.79 -0.37 -15.98
C ASN A 340 27.07 -0.18 -14.48
N ARG A 341 26.70 -1.17 -13.65
CA ARG A 341 27.54 -1.52 -12.48
C ARG A 341 28.51 -2.63 -12.87
N GLU A 342 29.80 -2.30 -12.99
CA GLU A 342 30.87 -3.24 -13.37
C GLU A 342 30.99 -4.45 -12.42
N SER A 343 30.64 -4.27 -11.15
CA SER A 343 30.62 -5.31 -10.12
C SER A 343 29.18 -5.64 -9.68
N ILE A 344 28.64 -6.75 -10.18
CA ILE A 344 27.44 -7.40 -9.65
C ILE A 344 27.87 -8.27 -8.47
N ARG A 345 27.26 -8.12 -7.29
CA ARG A 345 27.58 -8.92 -6.09
C ARG A 345 26.49 -9.91 -5.79
N VAL A 346 26.83 -11.02 -5.15
CA VAL A 346 25.87 -12.09 -4.78
C VAL A 346 24.74 -11.55 -3.90
N GLN A 347 25.02 -10.59 -3.01
CA GLN A 347 23.99 -9.92 -2.19
C GLN A 347 22.96 -9.16 -3.04
N ASP A 348 23.37 -8.63 -4.19
CA ASP A 348 22.46 -7.90 -5.08
C ASP A 348 21.52 -8.88 -5.83
N LEU A 349 21.97 -10.11 -6.14
CA LEU A 349 21.08 -11.17 -6.64
C LEU A 349 20.17 -11.72 -5.54
N GLN A 350 20.71 -11.97 -4.35
CA GLN A 350 19.93 -12.46 -3.20
C GLN A 350 18.77 -11.49 -2.90
N PHE A 351 19.04 -10.19 -2.87
CA PHE A 351 17.99 -9.18 -2.68
C PHE A 351 16.89 -9.24 -3.75
N ILE A 352 17.24 -9.49 -5.02
CA ILE A 352 16.24 -9.66 -6.09
C ILE A 352 15.41 -10.93 -5.87
N VAL A 353 16.03 -12.05 -5.50
CA VAL A 353 15.32 -13.31 -5.19
C VAL A 353 14.38 -13.11 -4.00
N ASP A 354 14.88 -12.54 -2.90
CA ASP A 354 14.10 -12.29 -1.69
C ASP A 354 12.91 -11.35 -1.98
N THR A 355 13.11 -10.30 -2.77
CA THR A 355 12.02 -9.38 -3.21
C THR A 355 10.97 -10.12 -4.06
N VAL A 356 11.40 -10.96 -5.01
CA VAL A 356 10.48 -11.74 -5.86
C VAL A 356 9.70 -12.76 -5.04
N LEU A 357 10.33 -13.42 -4.05
CA LEU A 357 9.66 -14.35 -3.15
C LEU A 357 8.63 -13.64 -2.25
N GLU A 358 9.00 -12.51 -1.65
CA GLU A 358 8.11 -11.70 -0.81
C GLU A 358 6.88 -11.21 -1.61
N GLU A 359 7.07 -10.75 -2.86
CA GLU A 359 5.97 -10.34 -3.74
C GLU A 359 5.06 -11.50 -4.19
N ILE A 360 5.62 -12.70 -4.42
CA ILE A 360 4.82 -13.90 -4.74
C ILE A 360 3.99 -14.34 -3.53
N GLU A 361 4.60 -14.39 -2.34
CA GLU A 361 3.92 -14.73 -1.09
C GLU A 361 2.84 -13.69 -0.73
N ASN A 362 3.11 -12.41 -1.01
CA ASN A 362 2.13 -11.33 -0.87
C ASN A 362 0.99 -11.47 -1.89
N LYS A 363 1.22 -11.92 -3.13
CA LYS A 363 0.11 -12.17 -4.09
C LYS A 363 -0.78 -13.34 -3.68
N GLU A 364 -0.22 -14.40 -3.10
CA GLU A 364 -1.01 -15.53 -2.59
C GLU A 364 -1.95 -15.08 -1.45
N LYS A 365 -1.43 -14.28 -0.51
CA LYS A 365 -2.21 -13.68 0.60
C LYS A 365 -3.16 -12.58 0.14
N ASN A 366 -2.80 -11.82 -0.89
CA ASN A 366 -3.56 -10.68 -1.41
C ASN A 366 -4.38 -11.02 -2.66
N SER A 367 -5.04 -12.19 -2.69
CA SER A 367 -6.02 -12.55 -3.74
C SER A 367 -7.20 -11.56 -3.87
N GLN A 368 -7.26 -10.55 -3.00
CA GLN A 368 -8.20 -9.41 -3.04
C GLN A 368 -7.61 -8.10 -3.62
N THR A 369 -6.38 -8.06 -4.15
CA THR A 369 -5.96 -6.86 -4.92
C THR A 369 -6.87 -6.70 -6.14
N PRO A 370 -7.64 -5.61 -6.25
CA PRO A 370 -8.48 -5.39 -7.42
C PRO A 370 -7.61 -5.31 -8.68
N SER A 371 -8.12 -5.87 -9.78
CA SER A 371 -7.37 -5.97 -11.04
C SER A 371 -6.84 -4.61 -11.49
N LEU A 372 -5.71 -4.57 -12.21
CA LEU A 372 -5.11 -3.30 -12.68
C LEU A 372 -6.12 -2.35 -13.37
N PRO A 373 -7.05 -2.82 -14.24
CA PRO A 373 -8.12 -1.99 -14.78
C PRO A 373 -9.06 -1.42 -13.72
N THR A 374 -9.38 -2.19 -12.68
CA THR A 374 -10.20 -1.72 -11.54
C THR A 374 -9.46 -0.65 -10.73
N LEU A 375 -8.14 -0.80 -10.50
CA LEU A 375 -7.33 0.24 -9.84
C LEU A 375 -7.29 1.52 -10.69
N TYR A 376 -7.11 1.42 -12.00
CA TYR A 376 -7.19 2.58 -12.90
C TYR A 376 -8.60 3.21 -12.93
N ALA A 377 -9.67 2.40 -12.84
CA ALA A 377 -11.03 2.92 -12.73
C ALA A 377 -11.28 3.67 -11.41
N ILE A 378 -10.76 3.14 -10.29
CA ILE A 378 -10.80 3.81 -8.98
C ILE A 378 -10.01 5.12 -9.00
N ILE A 379 -8.79 5.11 -9.55
CA ILE A 379 -7.97 6.32 -9.73
C ILE A 379 -8.71 7.33 -10.61
N SER A 380 -9.26 6.92 -11.75
CA SER A 380 -10.03 7.80 -12.64
C SER A 380 -11.29 8.36 -11.98
N HIS A 381 -11.95 7.57 -11.12
CA HIS A 381 -13.08 8.04 -10.31
C HIS A 381 -12.65 9.14 -9.33
N PHE A 382 -11.54 8.96 -8.59
CA PHE A 382 -11.01 10.02 -7.72
C PHE A 382 -10.48 11.23 -8.49
N GLN A 383 -9.90 11.05 -9.67
CA GLN A 383 -9.51 12.15 -10.56
C GLN A 383 -10.72 13.00 -10.98
N LYS A 384 -11.87 12.37 -11.25
CA LYS A 384 -13.14 13.08 -11.53
C LYS A 384 -13.78 13.68 -10.27
N LEU A 385 -13.70 13.00 -9.13
CA LEU A 385 -14.30 13.49 -7.87
C LEU A 385 -13.61 14.76 -7.35
N PHE A 386 -12.30 14.89 -7.60
CA PHE A 386 -11.50 16.02 -7.13
C PHE A 386 -11.08 17.00 -8.25
N ASP A 387 -11.55 16.81 -9.49
CA ASP A 387 -11.17 17.58 -10.69
C ASP A 387 -9.64 17.69 -10.92
N VAL A 388 -8.95 16.54 -10.89
CA VAL A 388 -7.48 16.48 -11.02
C VAL A 388 -7.02 15.55 -12.15
N ASN A 389 -6.32 16.11 -13.14
CA ASN A 389 -5.79 15.36 -14.29
C ASN A 389 -4.61 14.42 -13.99
N SER A 390 -4.09 14.37 -12.75
CA SER A 390 -2.92 13.56 -12.38
C SER A 390 -3.05 12.93 -10.99
N LEU A 391 -2.54 11.70 -10.83
CA LEU A 391 -2.52 10.98 -9.55
C LEU A 391 -1.86 11.80 -8.43
N ASN A 392 -0.75 12.48 -8.75
CA ASN A 392 0.02 13.29 -7.80
C ASN A 392 -0.73 14.51 -7.27
N GLY A 393 -1.75 15.01 -7.97
CA GLY A 393 -2.56 16.13 -7.50
C GLY A 393 -3.78 15.71 -6.67
N ILE A 394 -4.17 14.42 -6.68
CA ILE A 394 -5.29 13.91 -5.88
C ILE A 394 -4.98 14.10 -4.38
N TYR A 395 -3.77 13.77 -3.95
CA TYR A 395 -3.39 13.85 -2.54
C TYR A 395 -3.34 15.30 -2.00
N PRO A 396 -2.72 16.28 -2.71
CA PRO A 396 -2.86 17.70 -2.39
C PRO A 396 -4.32 18.16 -2.32
N ARG A 397 -5.17 17.81 -3.30
CA ARG A 397 -6.56 18.28 -3.34
C ARG A 397 -7.42 17.65 -2.24
N MET A 398 -7.18 16.37 -1.92
CA MET A 398 -7.78 15.69 -0.78
C MET A 398 -7.37 16.35 0.55
N ASN A 399 -6.09 16.69 0.72
CA ASN A 399 -5.62 17.40 1.92
C ASN A 399 -6.21 18.81 2.04
N GLU A 400 -6.41 19.50 0.92
CA GLU A 400 -7.12 20.79 0.88
C GLU A 400 -8.59 20.63 1.30
N VAL A 401 -9.29 19.59 0.82
CA VAL A 401 -10.66 19.28 1.26
C VAL A 401 -10.73 18.98 2.75
N TYR A 402 -9.79 18.20 3.30
CA TYR A 402 -9.72 17.96 4.75
C TYR A 402 -9.43 19.23 5.55
N THR A 403 -8.56 20.10 5.04
CA THR A 403 -8.26 21.41 5.65
C THR A 403 -9.50 22.29 5.65
N LYS A 404 -10.20 22.40 4.52
CA LYS A 404 -11.45 23.17 4.38
C LYS A 404 -12.60 22.59 5.22
N LEU A 405 -12.70 21.27 5.36
CA LEU A 405 -13.67 20.62 6.24
C LEU A 405 -13.39 20.92 7.72
N GLY A 406 -12.10 20.93 8.13
CA GLY A 406 -11.67 21.34 9.46
C GLY A 406 -11.97 22.82 9.75
N GLU A 407 -11.67 23.70 8.79
CA GLU A 407 -12.04 25.12 8.85
C GLU A 407 -13.56 25.30 9.01
N LEU A 408 -14.36 24.62 8.18
CA LEU A 408 -15.83 24.69 8.22
C LEU A 408 -16.42 24.12 9.52
N THR A 409 -15.86 23.03 10.05
CA THR A 409 -16.31 22.45 11.32
C THR A 409 -15.95 23.35 12.50
N ASN A 410 -14.79 24.01 12.47
CA ASN A 410 -14.45 25.00 13.48
C ASN A 410 -15.29 26.28 13.36
N ALA A 411 -15.58 26.75 12.14
CA ALA A 411 -16.49 27.87 11.91
C ALA A 411 -17.91 27.54 12.39
N MET A 412 -18.40 26.33 12.10
CA MET A 412 -19.69 25.83 12.59
C MET A 412 -19.71 25.78 14.12
N ARG A 413 -18.67 25.24 14.76
CA ARG A 413 -18.53 25.23 16.23
C ARG A 413 -18.56 26.65 16.83
N ASN A 414 -17.86 27.60 16.21
CA ASN A 414 -17.90 29.00 16.63
C ASN A 414 -19.30 29.62 16.47
N LEU A 415 -20.07 29.24 15.43
CA LEU A 415 -21.46 29.69 15.27
C LEU A 415 -22.40 29.04 16.31
N HIS A 416 -22.22 27.76 16.64
CA HIS A 416 -22.94 27.12 17.76
C HIS A 416 -22.67 27.86 19.08
N GLU A 417 -21.40 28.18 19.35
CA GLU A 417 -20.98 28.88 20.56
C GLU A 417 -21.52 30.32 20.62
N LEU A 418 -21.50 31.06 19.49
CA LEU A 418 -22.02 32.42 19.39
C LEU A 418 -23.55 32.52 19.46
N LEU A 419 -24.26 31.47 19.03
CA LEU A 419 -25.74 31.41 19.01
C LEU A 419 -26.32 30.59 20.18
N GLU A 420 -25.48 30.13 21.09
CA GLU A 420 -25.84 29.26 22.24
C GLU A 420 -26.63 28.00 21.84
N LEU A 421 -26.38 27.48 20.63
CA LEU A 421 -27.03 26.29 20.09
C LEU A 421 -26.31 25.02 20.54
N ASP A 422 -27.06 24.01 20.97
CA ASP A 422 -26.47 22.72 21.35
C ASP A 422 -25.64 22.12 20.20
N SER A 423 -24.50 21.55 20.57
CA SER A 423 -23.53 20.88 19.69
C SER A 423 -24.09 19.71 18.88
N SER A 424 -25.28 19.21 19.23
CA SER A 424 -26.02 18.17 18.52
C SER A 424 -26.86 18.70 17.34
N VAL A 425 -27.05 20.01 17.23
CA VAL A 425 -27.90 20.63 16.19
C VAL A 425 -27.24 20.52 14.81
N PRO A 426 -27.96 20.09 13.75
CA PRO A 426 -27.35 19.93 12.44
C PRO A 426 -26.97 21.27 11.79
N PRO A 427 -25.89 21.33 10.98
CA PRO A 427 -25.40 22.53 10.31
C PRO A 427 -26.44 23.36 9.55
N THR A 428 -27.46 22.71 8.98
CA THR A 428 -28.55 23.36 8.25
C THR A 428 -29.40 24.27 9.13
N VAL A 429 -29.60 23.92 10.39
CA VAL A 429 -30.40 24.71 11.36
C VAL A 429 -29.58 25.90 11.87
N VAL A 430 -28.26 25.77 12.00
CA VAL A 430 -27.37 26.90 12.33
C VAL A 430 -27.39 27.93 11.19
N VAL A 431 -27.29 27.50 9.94
CA VAL A 431 -27.36 28.42 8.79
C VAL A 431 -28.75 29.08 8.66
N ASP A 432 -29.84 28.35 8.94
CA ASP A 432 -31.21 28.89 8.94
C ASP A 432 -31.45 29.90 10.09
N THR A 433 -30.85 29.68 11.27
CA THR A 433 -30.91 30.66 12.37
C THR A 433 -30.05 31.90 12.11
N VAL A 434 -28.85 31.76 11.52
CA VAL A 434 -28.07 32.90 11.03
C VAL A 434 -28.81 33.67 9.93
N GLY A 435 -29.44 32.96 8.99
CA GLY A 435 -30.27 33.55 7.94
C GLY A 435 -31.38 34.42 8.51
N LYS A 436 -32.18 33.89 9.43
CA LYS A 436 -33.23 34.65 10.14
C LYS A 436 -32.68 35.84 10.92
N LEU A 437 -31.49 35.74 11.52
CA LEU A 437 -30.82 36.85 12.19
C LEU A 437 -30.41 37.95 11.20
N CYS A 438 -29.86 37.57 10.04
CA CYS A 438 -29.58 38.51 8.96
C CYS A 438 -30.85 39.15 8.40
N ASP A 439 -31.94 38.39 8.25
CA ASP A 439 -33.23 38.90 7.78
C ASP A 439 -33.82 39.91 8.78
N ILE A 440 -33.84 39.59 10.09
CA ILE A 440 -34.29 40.50 11.15
C ILE A 440 -33.43 41.78 11.21
N ILE A 441 -32.10 41.66 11.06
CA ILE A 441 -31.21 42.81 11.02
C ILE A 441 -31.47 43.67 9.78
N ASN A 442 -31.63 43.05 8.61
CA ASN A 442 -31.94 43.75 7.36
C ASN A 442 -33.32 44.43 7.40
N GLU A 443 -34.34 43.77 7.93
CA GLU A 443 -35.67 44.35 8.14
C GLU A 443 -35.60 45.54 9.09
N ASN A 444 -34.94 45.40 10.25
CA ASN A 444 -34.77 46.49 11.22
C ASN A 444 -33.96 47.67 10.64
N VAL A 445 -32.89 47.41 9.88
CA VAL A 445 -32.13 48.47 9.19
C VAL A 445 -32.99 49.15 8.13
N ASN A 446 -33.78 48.39 7.36
CA ASN A 446 -34.70 48.94 6.36
C ASN A 446 -35.82 49.76 7.02
N GLU A 447 -36.37 49.32 8.16
CA GLU A 447 -37.33 50.08 8.97
C GLU A 447 -36.72 51.36 9.54
N GLN A 448 -35.48 51.32 10.06
CA GLN A 448 -34.78 52.53 10.55
C GLN A 448 -34.50 53.52 9.41
N VAL A 449 -34.06 53.04 8.24
CA VAL A 449 -33.88 53.84 7.02
C VAL A 449 -35.23 54.43 6.57
N GLN A 450 -36.31 53.65 6.63
CA GLN A 450 -37.66 54.11 6.29
C GLN A 450 -38.22 55.11 7.32
N GLN A 451 -37.88 55.01 8.61
CA GLN A 451 -38.22 56.00 9.63
C GLN A 451 -37.42 57.31 9.45
N LEU A 452 -36.13 57.22 9.11
CA LEU A 452 -35.27 58.40 8.87
C LEU A 452 -35.61 59.16 7.59
N LEU A 453 -35.87 58.44 6.49
CA LEU A 453 -36.14 59.06 5.18
C LEU A 453 -37.64 59.32 4.96
N GLY A 454 -38.52 58.52 5.56
CA GLY A 454 -39.98 58.62 5.44
C GLY A 454 -40.56 58.21 4.07
N THR A 455 -39.71 57.84 3.10
CA THR A 455 -40.11 57.49 1.73
C THR A 455 -39.21 56.38 1.17
N GLN A 456 -39.79 55.38 0.51
CA GLN A 456 -39.04 54.27 -0.12
C GLN A 456 -38.54 54.58 -1.55
N ASP A 457 -39.03 55.65 -2.18
CA ASP A 457 -38.67 56.02 -3.55
C ASP A 457 -37.39 56.87 -3.61
N ILE A 458 -36.45 56.46 -4.46
CA ILE A 458 -35.15 57.12 -4.66
C ILE A 458 -35.33 58.55 -5.18
N HIS A 459 -36.31 58.82 -6.04
CA HIS A 459 -36.56 60.19 -6.52
C HIS A 459 -37.12 61.09 -5.41
N SER A 460 -37.99 60.55 -4.55
CA SER A 460 -38.46 61.25 -3.35
C SER A 460 -37.34 61.52 -2.33
N ILE A 461 -36.38 60.60 -2.19
CA ILE A 461 -35.19 60.80 -1.34
C ILE A 461 -34.27 61.88 -1.92
N ILE A 462 -34.03 61.88 -3.24
CA ILE A 462 -33.23 62.90 -3.93
C ILE A 462 -33.89 64.28 -3.76
N ASN A 463 -35.19 64.40 -4.00
CA ASN A 463 -35.91 65.67 -3.82
C ASN A 463 -35.84 66.16 -2.37
N LYS A 464 -35.98 65.28 -1.37
CA LYS A 464 -35.80 65.65 0.04
C LYS A 464 -34.37 66.09 0.37
N LEU A 465 -33.36 65.48 -0.25
CA LEU A 465 -31.97 65.91 -0.10
C LEU A 465 -31.77 67.30 -0.73
N GLU A 466 -32.29 67.54 -1.93
CA GLU A 466 -32.24 68.86 -2.58
C GLU A 466 -32.99 69.93 -1.78
N GLU A 467 -34.16 69.60 -1.22
CA GLU A 467 -34.89 70.49 -0.30
C GLU A 467 -34.07 70.79 0.97
N HIS A 468 -33.37 69.79 1.52
CA HIS A 468 -32.48 69.99 2.68
C HIS A 468 -31.28 70.88 2.31
N GLU A 469 -30.59 70.61 1.19
CA GLU A 469 -29.49 71.44 0.68
C GLU A 469 -29.94 72.89 0.38
N CYS A 470 -31.20 73.10 -0.01
CA CYS A 470 -31.76 74.45 -0.22
C CYS A 470 -32.20 75.14 1.09
N PHE A 471 -32.71 74.39 2.07
CA PHE A 471 -33.24 74.95 3.33
C PHE A 471 -32.15 75.19 4.38
N PHE A 472 -31.14 74.31 4.47
CA PHE A 472 -30.14 74.35 5.53
C PHE A 472 -29.24 75.59 5.48
N PRO A 473 -28.75 76.10 4.32
CA PRO A 473 -27.91 77.29 4.29
C PRO A 473 -28.66 78.58 4.72
N PRO A 474 -29.89 78.87 4.26
CA PRO A 474 -30.70 79.97 4.82
C PRO A 474 -31.01 79.82 6.31
N PHE A 475 -31.33 78.59 6.76
CA PHE A 475 -31.59 78.32 8.17
C PHE A 475 -30.33 78.53 9.03
N GLN A 476 -29.18 78.03 8.59
CA GLN A 476 -27.90 78.21 9.26
C GLN A 476 -27.49 79.70 9.29
N ALA A 477 -27.73 80.45 8.22
CA ALA A 477 -27.50 81.89 8.21
C ALA A 477 -28.37 82.62 9.24
N LEU A 478 -29.68 82.32 9.28
CA LEU A 478 -30.61 82.86 10.27
C LEU A 478 -30.17 82.52 11.71
N ILE A 479 -29.82 81.27 11.97
CA ILE A 479 -29.31 80.82 13.28
C ILE A 479 -28.00 81.53 13.64
N GLN A 480 -27.07 81.69 12.70
CA GLN A 480 -25.79 82.34 12.95
C GLN A 480 -25.96 83.84 13.24
N ASP A 481 -26.88 84.52 12.56
CA ASP A 481 -27.24 85.90 12.82
C ASP A 481 -27.96 86.07 14.16
N LEU A 482 -28.79 85.09 14.55
CA LEU A 482 -29.49 85.08 15.82
C LEU A 482 -28.53 84.78 17.00
N LEU A 483 -27.53 83.92 16.81
CA LEU A 483 -26.41 83.72 17.73
C LEU A 483 -25.56 84.99 17.88
N ARG A 484 -25.26 85.70 16.78
CA ARG A 484 -24.55 86.99 16.80
C ARG A 484 -25.33 88.08 17.53
N LEU A 485 -26.64 88.19 17.28
CA LEU A 485 -27.52 89.18 17.91
C LEU A 485 -27.69 88.98 19.42
N LEU A 486 -27.53 87.75 19.90
CA LEU A 486 -27.65 87.40 21.31
C LEU A 486 -26.28 87.23 22.03
N GLU A 487 -25.16 87.34 21.29
CA GLU A 487 -23.79 87.05 21.76
C GLU A 487 -23.58 85.62 22.31
N ILE A 488 -24.27 84.64 21.73
CA ILE A 488 -24.27 83.23 22.17
C ILE A 488 -23.39 82.37 21.26
N SER A 489 -22.72 81.36 21.84
CA SER A 489 -21.87 80.41 21.08
C SER A 489 -22.55 79.08 20.71
N ASN A 490 -23.55 78.61 21.47
CA ASN A 490 -24.23 77.32 21.24
C ASN A 490 -25.69 77.49 20.81
N LEU A 491 -26.17 76.58 19.95
CA LEU A 491 -27.56 76.54 19.49
C LEU A 491 -28.56 76.40 20.64
N ASP A 492 -28.26 75.53 21.62
CA ASP A 492 -29.17 75.19 22.71
C ASP A 492 -29.41 76.34 23.69
N ASP A 493 -28.45 77.28 23.77
CA ASP A 493 -28.50 78.46 24.65
C ASP A 493 -29.39 79.59 24.09
N ILE A 494 -29.81 79.52 22.81
CA ILE A 494 -30.69 80.51 22.16
C ILE A 494 -32.02 80.66 22.91
N LEU A 495 -32.73 79.55 23.11
CA LEU A 495 -34.05 79.53 23.76
C LEU A 495 -34.04 80.10 25.20
N PRO A 496 -33.18 79.64 26.12
CA PRO A 496 -33.14 80.19 27.47
C PRO A 496 -32.73 81.67 27.48
N THR A 497 -31.85 82.11 26.59
CA THR A 497 -31.43 83.54 26.55
C THR A 497 -32.53 84.45 26.00
N VAL A 498 -33.28 84.02 24.97
CA VAL A 498 -34.48 84.74 24.50
C VAL A 498 -35.58 84.78 25.57
N GLN A 499 -35.75 83.70 26.35
CA GLN A 499 -36.67 83.70 27.49
C GLN A 499 -36.22 84.68 28.60
N ASN A 500 -34.93 84.72 28.92
CA ASN A 500 -34.36 85.66 29.89
C ASN A 500 -34.52 87.12 29.43
N LEU A 501 -34.27 87.42 28.15
CA LEU A 501 -34.49 88.75 27.57
C LEU A 501 -35.97 89.14 27.59
N LYS A 502 -36.89 88.21 27.31
CA LYS A 502 -38.34 88.43 27.41
C LYS A 502 -38.80 88.68 28.85
N LEU A 503 -38.16 88.06 29.84
CA LEU A 503 -38.41 88.29 31.27
C LEU A 503 -37.79 89.61 31.78
N ALA A 504 -36.73 90.10 31.14
CA ALA A 504 -36.11 91.40 31.45
C ALA A 504 -36.77 92.61 30.75
N ALA A 505 -37.58 92.35 29.71
CA ALA A 505 -38.32 93.34 28.94
C ALA A 505 -39.82 93.44 29.32
N SER A 506 -40.24 92.75 30.39
CA SER A 506 -41.59 92.75 30.95
C SER A 506 -41.61 93.18 32.41
#